data_AF-A0A7K6WTI8-F1
#
_entry.id   AF-A0A7K6WTI8-F1
#
_cell.length_a   1.000
_cell.length_b   1.000
_cell.length_c   1.000
_cell.angle_alpha   90.00
_cell.angle_beta   90.00
_cell.angle_gamma   90.00
#
_symmetry.space_group_name_H-M   'P 1'
#
loop_
_entity.id
_entity.type
_entity.pdbx_description
1 polymer ?
#
loop_
_entity_poly.entity_id
_entity_poly.type
_entity_poly.pdbx_seq_one_letter_code
_entity_poly.pdbx_strand_id
1 'polypeptide(L)'
;KSPQELNSAGRSPLFLRLCPLPPQSVMEQEVNEKKKNLVRRFGLSFDEVLKTECLVYTDELASFIGAKPSVLGLLCRDPRLALTVFFGPCSPYQYRLGGPGHWEGARQAILTQWDRTLKPTRTRVPPSSSSSCPSLLTVVGFLLLLAAVFFGFQ
;
A
#
# COMPACT_ATOMS: atom_id res chain seq x y z
N LYS A 1 -12.45 1.35 0.15
CA LYS A 1 -13.41 0.23 0.28
C LYS A 1 -12.92 -0.65 1.42
N SER A 2 -13.75 -0.92 2.42
CA SER A 2 -13.39 -1.75 3.59
C SER A 2 -13.19 -3.22 3.20
N PRO A 3 -12.49 -4.05 4.00
CA PRO A 3 -12.24 -5.46 3.70
C PRO A 3 -13.50 -6.28 3.39
N GLN A 4 -14.63 -5.95 4.02
CA GLN A 4 -15.91 -6.63 3.81
C GLN A 4 -16.47 -6.48 2.38
N GLU A 5 -16.21 -5.35 1.73
CA GLU A 5 -16.68 -5.09 0.36
C GLU A 5 -15.91 -5.88 -0.70
N LEU A 6 -14.68 -6.29 -0.39
CA LEU A 6 -13.85 -7.12 -1.25
C LEU A 6 -14.33 -8.58 -1.22
N ASN A 7 -14.70 -9.06 -0.03
CA ASN A 7 -15.24 -10.42 0.16
C ASN A 7 -16.61 -10.60 -0.53
N SER A 8 -17.45 -9.57 -0.53
CA SER A 8 -18.76 -9.61 -1.21
C SER A 8 -18.61 -9.67 -2.75
N ALA A 9 -17.63 -8.94 -3.31
CA ALA A 9 -17.37 -8.94 -4.76
C ALA A 9 -16.93 -10.31 -5.30
N GLY A 10 -16.15 -11.08 -4.51
CA GLY A 10 -15.69 -12.42 -4.89
C GLY A 10 -16.79 -13.48 -4.98
N ARG A 11 -17.96 -13.24 -4.40
CA ARG A 11 -19.11 -14.15 -4.40
C ARG A 11 -20.12 -13.88 -5.52
N SER A 12 -19.88 -12.85 -6.34
CA SER A 12 -20.78 -12.51 -7.43
C SER A 12 -20.65 -13.51 -8.59
N PRO A 13 -21.77 -13.99 -9.18
CA PRO A 13 -21.76 -14.94 -10.30
C PRO A 13 -20.96 -14.44 -11.52
N LEU A 14 -20.83 -13.12 -11.67
CA LEU A 14 -20.03 -12.47 -12.70
C LEU A 14 -18.53 -12.63 -12.45
N PHE A 15 -18.08 -12.64 -11.20
CA PHE A 15 -16.67 -12.84 -10.83
C PHE A 15 -16.21 -14.29 -11.06
N LEU A 16 -17.08 -15.26 -10.72
CA LEU A 16 -16.83 -16.68 -10.95
C LEU A 16 -16.73 -17.05 -12.44
N ARG A 17 -17.25 -16.22 -13.34
CA ARG A 17 -17.10 -16.38 -14.80
C ARG A 17 -15.77 -15.82 -15.34
N LEU A 18 -15.11 -14.91 -14.63
CA LEU A 18 -13.93 -14.20 -15.10
C LEU A 18 -12.62 -14.73 -14.51
N CYS A 19 -12.66 -15.36 -13.34
CA CYS A 19 -11.51 -16.00 -12.69
C CYS A 19 -11.81 -17.48 -12.38
N PRO A 20 -11.38 -18.44 -13.23
CA PRO A 20 -11.56 -19.85 -12.93
C PRO A 20 -10.74 -20.23 -11.68
N LEU A 21 -11.40 -20.91 -10.72
CA LEU A 21 -10.72 -21.41 -9.54
C LEU A 21 -9.80 -22.58 -9.91
N PRO A 22 -8.65 -22.73 -9.23
CA PRO A 22 -7.78 -23.86 -9.44
C PRO A 22 -8.45 -25.18 -8.99
N PRO A 23 -7.93 -26.34 -9.41
CA PRO A 23 -8.43 -27.64 -8.98
C PRO A 23 -8.42 -27.79 -7.46
N GLN A 24 -9.38 -28.55 -6.92
CA GLN A 24 -9.57 -28.74 -5.47
C GLN A 24 -8.28 -29.20 -4.76
N SER A 25 -7.53 -30.12 -5.37
CA SER A 25 -6.27 -30.62 -4.80
C SER A 25 -5.23 -29.52 -4.57
N VAL A 26 -5.14 -28.55 -5.49
CA VAL A 26 -4.24 -27.40 -5.39
C VAL A 26 -4.72 -26.46 -4.28
N MET A 27 -6.02 -26.19 -4.21
CA MET A 27 -6.60 -25.36 -3.15
C MET A 27 -6.35 -25.95 -1.76
N GLU A 28 -6.57 -27.26 -1.59
CA GLU A 28 -6.35 -27.95 -0.32
C GLU A 28 -4.87 -27.92 0.11
N GLN A 29 -3.95 -28.12 -0.84
CA GLN A 29 -2.52 -28.00 -0.57
C GLN A 29 -2.16 -26.58 -0.12
N GLU A 30 -2.61 -25.56 -0.84
CA GLU A 30 -2.32 -24.16 -0.54
C GLU A 30 -2.88 -23.75 0.84
N VAL A 31 -4.11 -24.16 1.16
CA VAL A 31 -4.73 -23.92 2.47
C VAL A 31 -3.91 -24.58 3.58
N ASN A 32 -3.45 -25.80 3.37
CA ASN A 32 -2.65 -26.52 4.37
C ASN A 32 -1.27 -25.87 4.58
N GLU A 33 -0.63 -25.39 3.51
CA GLU A 33 0.63 -24.63 3.59
C GLU A 33 0.45 -23.27 4.27
N LYS A 34 -0.59 -22.50 3.91
CA LYS A 34 -0.94 -21.24 4.57
C LYS A 34 -1.20 -21.47 6.07
N LYS A 35 -1.93 -22.52 6.44
CA LYS A 35 -2.17 -22.90 7.84
C LYS A 35 -0.86 -23.21 8.59
N LYS A 36 0.06 -23.96 7.98
CA LYS A 36 1.40 -24.23 8.58
C LYS A 36 2.21 -22.96 8.77
N ASN A 37 2.20 -22.05 7.78
CA ASN A 37 2.92 -20.78 7.87
C ASN A 37 2.33 -19.85 8.93
N LEU A 38 1.00 -19.79 9.05
CA LEU A 38 0.33 -19.03 10.11
C LEU A 38 0.74 -19.54 11.51
N VAL A 39 0.70 -20.85 11.72
CA VAL A 39 1.12 -21.47 13.00
C VAL A 39 2.59 -21.18 13.31
N ARG A 40 3.48 -21.19 12.31
CA ARG A 40 4.89 -20.84 12.50
C ARG A 40 5.10 -19.38 12.86
N ARG A 41 4.29 -18.48 12.32
CA ARG A 41 4.51 -17.02 12.37
C ARG A 41 3.80 -16.35 13.55
N PHE A 42 2.64 -16.86 13.92
CA PHE A 42 1.79 -16.29 14.97
C PHE A 42 1.65 -17.22 16.19
N GLY A 43 1.79 -18.54 16.02
CA GLY A 43 1.65 -19.52 17.10
C GLY A 43 0.33 -20.27 17.05
N LEU A 44 0.01 -21.01 18.11
CA LEU A 44 -1.18 -21.87 18.21
C LEU A 44 -2.33 -21.19 18.98
N SER A 45 -2.55 -19.89 18.83
CA SER A 45 -3.70 -19.25 19.46
C SER A 45 -4.94 -19.30 18.55
N PHE A 46 -6.11 -19.54 19.14
CA PHE A 46 -7.38 -19.67 18.40
C PHE A 46 -7.79 -18.35 17.70
N ASP A 47 -7.28 -17.22 18.18
CA ASP A 47 -7.49 -15.88 17.62
C ASP A 47 -6.63 -15.62 16.36
N GLU A 48 -5.59 -16.41 16.13
CA GLU A 48 -4.69 -16.27 14.97
C GLU A 48 -5.15 -17.04 13.73
N VAL A 49 -6.16 -17.91 13.88
CA VAL A 49 -6.67 -18.76 12.79
C VAL A 49 -7.19 -17.94 11.60
N LEU A 50 -7.69 -16.72 11.86
CA LEU A 50 -8.15 -15.79 10.82
C LEU A 50 -7.22 -14.59 10.61
N LYS A 51 -6.14 -14.46 11.40
CA LYS A 51 -5.18 -13.35 11.24
C LYS A 51 -4.36 -13.59 9.98
N THR A 52 -4.82 -12.98 8.90
CA THR A 52 -4.01 -12.83 7.69
C THR A 52 -3.44 -11.43 7.67
N GLU A 53 -2.20 -11.30 7.20
CA GLU A 53 -1.62 -10.01 6.90
C GLU A 53 -2.49 -9.32 5.83
N CYS A 54 -3.29 -8.33 6.25
CA CYS A 54 -4.27 -7.66 5.40
C CYS A 54 -3.65 -7.15 4.10
N LEU A 55 -2.39 -6.68 4.15
CA LEU A 55 -1.64 -6.25 2.97
C LEU A 55 -1.37 -7.40 2.00
N VAL A 56 -0.86 -8.53 2.49
CA VAL A 56 -0.54 -9.69 1.65
C VAL A 56 -1.81 -10.26 1.03
N TYR A 57 -2.88 -10.39 1.80
CA TYR A 57 -4.16 -10.89 1.30
C TYR A 57 -4.78 -9.96 0.24
N THR A 58 -4.78 -8.65 0.50
CA THR A 58 -5.34 -7.69 -0.46
C THR A 58 -4.50 -7.60 -1.73
N ASP A 59 -3.18 -7.73 -1.63
CA ASP A 59 -2.27 -7.74 -2.78
C ASP A 59 -2.41 -9.02 -3.62
N GLU A 60 -2.59 -10.18 -2.97
CA GLU A 60 -2.88 -11.46 -3.64
C GLU A 60 -4.21 -11.40 -4.40
N LEU A 61 -5.27 -10.90 -3.75
CA LEU A 61 -6.56 -10.66 -4.40
C LEU A 61 -6.48 -9.65 -5.55
N ALA A 62 -5.77 -8.54 -5.34
CA ALA A 62 -5.56 -7.55 -6.39
C ALA A 62 -4.75 -8.12 -7.57
N SER A 63 -3.85 -9.05 -7.31
CA SER A 63 -3.10 -9.77 -8.35
C SER A 63 -4.03 -10.66 -9.18
N PHE A 64 -4.95 -11.41 -8.55
CA PHE A 64 -5.93 -12.23 -9.27
C PHE A 64 -6.85 -11.39 -10.17
N ILE A 65 -7.20 -10.18 -9.73
CA ILE A 65 -8.09 -9.27 -10.46
C ILE A 65 -7.31 -8.43 -11.49
N GLY A 66 -5.98 -8.44 -11.46
CA GLY A 66 -5.13 -7.55 -12.27
C GLY A 66 -5.21 -6.08 -11.85
N ALA A 67 -5.66 -5.80 -10.62
CA ALA A 67 -5.76 -4.47 -10.03
C ALA A 67 -4.51 -4.06 -9.24
N LYS A 68 -3.55 -4.97 -9.07
CA LYS A 68 -2.28 -4.72 -8.38
C LYS A 68 -1.41 -3.74 -9.17
N PRO A 69 -1.08 -2.55 -8.62
CA PRO A 69 -0.22 -1.60 -9.31
C PRO A 69 1.22 -2.10 -9.34
N SER A 70 1.82 -2.20 -10.53
CA SER A 70 3.24 -2.47 -10.68
C SER A 70 4.05 -1.23 -10.29
N VAL A 71 4.79 -1.28 -9.17
CA VAL A 71 5.56 -0.11 -8.68
C VAL A 71 6.59 0.36 -9.72
N LEU A 72 7.28 -0.56 -10.38
CA LEU A 72 8.26 -0.22 -11.43
C LEU A 72 7.60 0.45 -12.65
N GLY A 73 6.48 -0.11 -13.14
CA GLY A 73 5.72 0.50 -14.24
C GLY A 73 5.11 1.84 -13.86
N LEU A 74 4.76 2.02 -12.59
CA LEU A 74 4.27 3.29 -12.06
C LEU A 74 5.40 4.31 -11.96
N LEU A 75 6.61 3.89 -11.58
CA LEU A 75 7.78 4.76 -11.49
C LEU A 75 8.15 5.35 -12.86
N CYS A 76 8.04 4.56 -13.92
CA CYS A 76 8.27 5.02 -15.30
C CYS A 76 7.21 6.01 -15.81
N ARG A 77 5.96 5.94 -15.32
CA ARG A 77 4.85 6.79 -15.78
C ARG A 77 4.66 8.03 -14.91
N ASP A 78 4.65 7.85 -13.59
CA ASP A 78 4.46 8.89 -12.59
C ASP A 78 5.36 8.61 -11.38
N PRO A 79 6.61 9.13 -11.39
CA PRO A 79 7.56 8.86 -10.32
C PRO A 79 7.10 9.42 -8.97
N ARG A 80 6.35 10.53 -8.96
CA ARG A 80 5.82 11.14 -7.73
C ARG A 80 4.80 10.21 -7.08
N LEU A 81 3.88 9.66 -7.87
CA LEU A 81 2.90 8.71 -7.38
C LEU A 81 3.56 7.42 -6.93
N ALA A 82 4.54 6.90 -7.68
CA ALA A 82 5.26 5.67 -7.32
C ALA A 82 6.00 5.80 -5.98
N LEU A 83 6.71 6.91 -5.75
CA LEU A 83 7.37 7.17 -4.47
C LEU A 83 6.36 7.29 -3.32
N THR A 84 5.21 7.93 -3.56
CA THR A 84 4.14 8.03 -2.55
C THR A 84 3.53 6.68 -2.22
N VAL A 85 3.40 5.78 -3.20
CA VAL A 85 2.87 4.43 -3.00
C VAL A 85 3.89 3.52 -2.32
N PHE A 86 5.18 3.65 -2.65
CA PHE A 86 6.25 2.80 -2.14
C PHE A 86 6.71 3.20 -0.72
N PHE A 87 6.94 4.50 -0.49
CA PHE A 87 7.39 5.01 0.81
C PHE A 87 6.24 5.51 1.69
N GLY A 88 5.06 5.69 1.13
CA GLY A 88 3.90 6.16 1.87
C GLY A 88 3.01 5.04 2.40
N PRO A 89 1.92 5.39 3.08
CA PRO A 89 0.97 4.43 3.60
C PRO A 89 0.27 3.66 2.47
N CYS A 90 0.14 2.34 2.64
CA CYS A 90 -0.67 1.50 1.75
C CYS A 90 -2.15 1.84 1.93
N SER A 91 -2.71 2.58 0.98
CA SER A 91 -4.12 3.00 0.99
C SER A 91 -4.93 2.19 -0.01
N PRO A 92 -6.24 1.95 0.25
CA PRO A 92 -7.08 1.17 -0.66
C PRO A 92 -7.31 1.86 -2.01
N TYR A 93 -6.91 3.12 -2.16
CA TYR A 93 -6.95 3.84 -3.44
C TYR A 93 -5.92 3.30 -4.45
N GLN A 94 -4.83 2.66 -3.97
CA GLN A 94 -3.78 2.10 -4.81
C GLN A 94 -4.30 1.00 -5.74
N TYR A 95 -5.20 0.15 -5.25
CA TYR A 95 -5.85 -0.91 -6.01
C TYR A 95 -6.90 -0.40 -7.02
N ARG A 96 -7.12 0.91 -7.11
CA ARG A 96 -8.01 1.54 -8.11
C ARG A 96 -7.26 2.39 -9.13
N LEU A 97 -5.92 2.38 -9.08
CA LEU A 97 -5.07 3.06 -10.06
C LEU A 97 -5.13 2.39 -11.43
N GLY A 98 -5.39 1.09 -11.48
CA GLY A 98 -5.53 0.32 -12.73
C GLY A 98 -6.41 -0.90 -12.55
N GLY A 99 -6.56 -1.69 -13.61
CA GLY A 99 -7.41 -2.88 -13.61
C GLY A 99 -8.92 -2.57 -13.71
N PRO A 100 -9.76 -3.62 -13.59
CA PRO A 100 -11.20 -3.46 -13.62
C PRO A 100 -11.68 -2.68 -12.38
N GLY A 101 -12.49 -1.63 -12.58
CA GLY A 101 -12.89 -0.72 -11.51
C GLY A 101 -11.94 0.44 -11.24
N HIS A 102 -11.12 0.79 -12.25
CA HIS A 102 -10.31 2.01 -12.26
C HIS A 102 -11.13 3.25 -11.85
N TRP A 103 -10.57 4.06 -10.97
CA TRP A 103 -11.15 5.33 -10.56
C TRP A 103 -10.19 6.46 -10.87
N GLU A 104 -10.60 7.36 -11.75
CA GLU A 104 -9.77 8.49 -12.20
C GLU A 104 -9.31 9.40 -11.04
N GLY A 105 -10.16 9.55 -10.02
CA GLY A 105 -9.84 10.28 -8.79
C GLY A 105 -8.85 9.60 -7.85
N ALA A 106 -8.46 8.33 -8.09
CA ALA A 106 -7.60 7.57 -7.19
C ALA A 106 -6.22 8.22 -7.02
N ARG A 107 -5.65 8.74 -8.12
CA ARG A 107 -4.38 9.46 -8.09
C ARG A 107 -4.43 10.67 -7.17
N GLN A 108 -5.41 11.54 -7.37
CA GLN A 108 -5.58 12.73 -6.53
C GLN A 108 -5.88 12.33 -5.08
N ALA A 109 -6.63 11.25 -4.88
CA ALA A 109 -6.96 10.76 -3.56
C ALA A 109 -5.73 10.27 -2.77
N ILE A 110 -4.75 9.66 -3.43
CA ILE A 110 -3.50 9.24 -2.78
C ILE A 110 -2.67 10.48 -2.41
N LEU A 111 -2.54 11.42 -3.34
CA LEU A 111 -1.67 12.58 -3.15
C LEU A 111 -2.20 13.57 -2.10
N THR A 112 -3.53 13.70 -1.97
CA THR A 112 -4.19 14.58 -0.99
C THR A 112 -4.55 13.86 0.32
N GLN A 113 -4.09 12.61 0.51
CA GLN A 113 -4.46 11.81 1.66
C GLN A 113 -3.99 12.47 2.96
N TRP A 114 -2.75 12.94 3.00
CA TRP A 114 -2.19 13.60 4.19
C TRP A 114 -2.92 14.89 4.54
N ASP A 115 -3.29 15.68 3.53
CA ASP A 115 -4.08 16.91 3.74
C ASP A 115 -5.41 16.59 4.42
N ARG A 116 -6.10 15.53 3.98
CA ARG A 116 -7.37 15.09 4.57
C ARG A 116 -7.20 14.55 5.99
N THR A 117 -6.12 13.84 6.27
CA THR A 117 -5.84 13.32 7.62
C THR A 117 -5.46 14.46 8.59
N LEU A 118 -4.74 15.48 8.12
CA LEU A 118 -4.30 16.62 8.93
C LEU A 118 -5.36 17.72 9.07
N LYS A 119 -6.30 17.82 8.12
CA LYS A 119 -7.38 18.80 8.15
C LYS A 119 -8.19 18.82 9.47
N PRO A 120 -8.65 17.67 10.02
CA PRO A 120 -9.39 17.68 11.28
C PRO A 120 -8.51 18.00 12.50
N THR A 121 -7.20 17.74 12.44
CA THR A 121 -6.28 17.98 13.56
C THR A 121 -5.71 19.39 13.56
N ARG A 122 -5.63 20.04 12.39
CA ARG A 122 -5.09 21.41 12.23
C ARG A 122 -6.19 22.47 12.35
N THR A 123 -6.83 22.54 13.52
CA THR A 123 -7.89 23.54 13.80
C THR A 123 -7.35 24.95 14.08
N ARG A 124 -6.05 25.09 14.36
CA ARG A 124 -5.37 26.37 14.56
C ARG A 124 -4.18 26.49 13.61
N VAL A 125 -4.16 27.54 12.79
CA VAL A 125 -3.00 27.88 11.96
C VAL A 125 -2.08 28.76 12.80
N PRO A 126 -0.86 28.29 13.17
CA PRO A 126 0.10 29.16 13.84
C PRO A 126 0.51 30.29 12.88
N PRO A 127 0.74 31.51 13.39
CA PRO A 127 1.34 32.57 12.58
C PRO A 127 2.70 32.08 12.05
N SER A 128 3.02 32.44 10.81
CA SER A 128 4.28 32.06 10.17
C SER A 128 5.45 32.69 10.94
N SER A 129 6.03 31.95 11.89
CA SER A 129 7.23 32.38 12.58
C SER A 129 8.42 32.08 11.67
N SER A 130 9.08 33.12 11.18
CA SER A 130 10.42 33.03 10.60
C SER A 130 11.40 32.64 11.71
N SER A 131 11.61 31.34 11.92
CA SER A 131 12.57 30.87 12.91
C SER A 131 13.99 31.04 12.38
N SER A 132 14.84 31.77 13.11
CA SER A 132 16.27 31.92 12.78
C SER A 132 17.08 30.63 12.94
N CYS A 133 16.50 29.59 13.54
CA CYS A 133 17.16 28.28 13.68
C CYS A 133 16.98 27.46 12.39
N PRO A 134 18.06 26.87 11.84
CA PRO A 134 17.96 26.02 10.67
C PRO A 134 17.09 24.81 11.00
N SER A 135 16.17 24.48 10.09
CA SER A 135 15.35 23.29 10.25
C SER A 135 16.23 22.03 10.25
N LEU A 136 15.80 20.97 10.94
CA LEU A 136 16.52 19.69 10.95
C LEU A 136 16.76 19.15 9.53
N LEU A 137 15.85 19.42 8.59
CA LEU A 137 16.01 19.10 7.17
C LEU A 137 17.19 19.86 6.52
N THR A 138 17.41 21.11 6.89
CA THR A 138 18.53 21.92 6.40
C THR A 138 19.86 21.34 6.90
N VAL A 139 19.93 20.94 8.17
CA VAL A 139 21.13 20.34 8.76
C VAL A 139 21.43 18.98 8.15
N VAL A 140 20.41 18.12 8.00
CA VAL A 140 20.56 16.80 7.36
C VAL A 140 20.97 16.95 5.89
N GLY A 141 20.38 17.89 5.16
CA GLY A 141 20.76 18.17 3.78
C GLY A 141 22.22 18.60 3.64
N PHE A 142 22.69 19.47 4.54
CA PHE A 142 24.10 19.91 4.55
C PHE A 142 25.06 18.75 4.88
N LEU A 143 24.70 17.88 5.83
CA LEU A 143 25.50 16.71 6.17
C LEU A 143 25.61 15.71 5.00
N LEU A 144 24.50 15.47 4.29
CA LEU A 144 24.50 14.62 3.10
C LEU A 144 25.35 15.21 1.96
N LEU A 145 25.33 16.54 1.80
CA LEU A 145 26.18 17.23 0.83
C LEU A 145 27.67 17.05 1.16
N LEU A 146 28.06 17.25 2.42
CA LEU A 146 29.44 17.06 2.87
C LEU A 146 29.91 15.62 2.66
N ALA A 147 29.06 14.64 2.97
CA ALA A 147 29.37 13.23 2.73
C ALA A 147 29.55 12.94 1.23
N ALA A 148 28.66 13.45 0.37
CA ALA A 148 28.75 13.25 -1.08
C ALA A 148 30.03 13.87 -1.67
N VAL A 149 30.47 15.04 -1.18
CA VAL A 149 31.74 15.65 -1.56
C VAL A 149 32.90 14.78 -1.07
N PHE A 150 32.89 14.36 0.19
CA PHE A 150 33.98 13.54 0.74
C PHE A 150 34.15 12.21 0.00
N PHE A 151 33.05 11.52 -0.33
CA PHE A 151 33.08 10.27 -1.10
C PHE A 151 33.29 10.48 -2.61
N GLY A 152 33.00 11.67 -3.14
CA GLY A 152 33.20 11.99 -4.57
C GLY A 152 34.62 12.44 -4.92
N PHE A 153 35.41 12.87 -3.93
CA PHE A 153 36.81 13.28 -4.09
C PHE A 153 37.83 12.17 -3.72
N GLN A 154 37.36 10.98 -3.35
CA GLN A 154 38.18 9.80 -3.05
C GLN A 154 38.10 8.79 -4.19
#